data_AF-A0A4Y8AQ22-F1
#
_entry.id   AF-A0A4Y8AQ22-F1
#
_cell.length_a   1.000
_cell.length_b   1.000
_cell.length_c   1.000
_cell.angle_alpha   90.00
_cell.angle_beta   90.00
_cell.angle_gamma   90.00
#
_symmetry.space_group_name_H-M   'P 1'
#
loop_
_entity.id
_entity.type
_entity.pdbx_description
1 polymer ?
#
loop_
_entity_poly.entity_id
_entity_poly.type
_entity_poly.pdbx_seq_one_letter_code
_entity_poly.pdbx_strand_id
1 'polypeptide(L)'
;MKKYTKTIPFVKSKFIGVLFLLAFLFYGIGRSLFESESDVYKYFGALLIAINSGIVLLIGFLLRKTIIKFNLLIGNIYFLTRLIEALALSSILLNLIPVLNFPLDLGYFIAMLFLGIGSIPMCYICYKQNLLPKWIAWWGIVGYTLMAFGFIMELFAKEWSMYLLTIAGLWELIFAIWLIIRKK
;
A
#
# COMPACT_ATOMS: atom_id res chain seq x y z
N MET A 1 34.51 16.99 -5.86
CA MET A 1 33.28 17.63 -6.37
C MET A 1 32.06 16.77 -6.01
N LYS A 2 31.28 17.15 -4.99
CA LYS A 2 29.96 16.53 -4.73
C LYS A 2 29.00 17.00 -5.82
N LYS A 3 28.67 16.12 -6.78
CA LYS A 3 27.57 16.37 -7.73
C LYS A 3 26.29 16.48 -6.91
N TYR A 4 25.80 17.71 -6.72
CA TYR A 4 24.45 17.95 -6.25
C TYR A 4 23.48 17.52 -7.36
N THR A 5 23.17 16.22 -7.40
CA THR A 5 22.03 15.73 -8.18
C THR A 5 20.78 16.36 -7.58
N LYS A 6 20.19 17.30 -8.30
CA LYS A 6 18.92 17.94 -7.94
C LYS A 6 17.87 16.84 -7.85
N THR A 7 17.64 16.30 -6.65
CA THR A 7 16.63 15.26 -6.45
C THR A 7 15.27 15.90 -6.67
N ILE A 8 14.53 15.44 -7.68
CA ILE A 8 13.16 15.90 -7.91
C ILE A 8 12.34 15.46 -6.67
N PRO A 9 11.73 16.40 -5.93
CA PRO A 9 10.99 16.04 -4.73
C PRO A 9 9.67 15.35 -5.09
N PHE A 10 9.22 14.45 -4.22
CA PHE A 10 7.85 13.94 -4.26
C PHE A 10 6.86 15.09 -4.12
N VAL A 11 5.78 15.04 -4.91
CA VAL A 11 4.69 16.03 -4.79
C VAL A 11 4.05 15.86 -3.41
N LYS A 12 4.09 16.91 -2.57
CA LYS A 12 3.53 16.89 -1.20
C LYS A 12 4.04 15.71 -0.33
N SER A 13 5.35 15.47 -0.32
CA SER A 13 5.99 14.33 0.39
C SER A 13 5.45 14.08 1.80
N LYS A 14 5.43 15.11 2.67
CA LYS A 14 4.96 14.98 4.06
C LYS A 14 3.52 14.49 4.15
N PHE A 15 2.66 14.99 3.27
CA PHE A 15 1.26 14.61 3.21
C PHE A 15 1.11 13.14 2.78
N ILE A 16 1.89 12.69 1.78
CA ILE A 16 1.92 11.27 1.38
C ILE A 16 2.34 10.39 2.57
N GLY A 17 3.38 10.78 3.31
CA GLY A 17 3.84 10.00 4.47
C GLY A 17 2.76 9.87 5.56
N VAL A 18 2.05 10.96 5.88
CA VAL A 18 0.93 10.91 6.83
C VAL A 18 -0.18 9.98 6.34
N LEU A 19 -0.51 10.03 5.04
CA LEU A 19 -1.53 9.15 4.46
C LEU A 19 -1.15 7.66 4.59
N PHE A 20 0.11 7.28 4.36
CA PHE A 20 0.55 5.90 4.57
C PHE A 20 0.31 5.44 6.02
N LEU A 21 0.71 6.25 7.01
CA LEU A 21 0.53 5.90 8.42
C LEU A 21 -0.96 5.79 8.78
N LEU A 22 -1.80 6.70 8.28
CA LEU A 22 -3.24 6.64 8.49
C LEU A 22 -3.88 5.41 7.85
N ALA A 23 -3.43 5.01 6.66
CA ALA A 23 -3.92 3.80 5.99
C ALA A 23 -3.68 2.55 6.86
N PHE A 24 -2.46 2.38 7.36
CA PHE A 24 -2.14 1.27 8.28
C PHE A 24 -3.03 1.25 9.53
N LEU A 25 -3.19 2.40 10.18
CA LEU A 25 -3.99 2.52 11.39
C LEU A 25 -5.47 2.22 11.12
N PHE A 26 -6.05 2.83 10.09
CA PHE A 26 -7.46 2.67 9.78
C PHE A 26 -7.81 1.27 9.29
N TYR A 27 -6.95 0.63 8.48
CA TYR A 27 -7.20 -0.75 8.10
C TYR A 27 -7.05 -1.71 9.28
N GLY A 28 -5.97 -1.60 10.06
CA GLY A 28 -5.72 -2.50 11.19
C GLY A 28 -6.81 -2.43 12.26
N ILE A 29 -7.14 -1.21 12.71
CA ILE A 29 -8.22 -1.00 13.69
C ILE A 29 -9.58 -1.32 13.05
N GLY A 30 -9.80 -0.90 11.81
CA GLY A 30 -11.05 -1.12 11.10
C GLY A 30 -11.38 -2.59 10.93
N ARG A 31 -10.40 -3.41 10.52
CA ARG A 31 -10.56 -4.87 10.37
C ARG A 31 -10.91 -5.52 11.71
N SER A 32 -10.19 -5.17 12.78
CA SER A 32 -10.44 -5.71 14.13
C SER A 32 -11.83 -5.35 14.65
N LEU A 33 -12.29 -4.12 14.45
CA LEU A 33 -13.63 -3.70 14.87
C LEU A 33 -14.73 -4.30 13.99
N PHE A 34 -14.47 -4.50 12.70
CA PHE A 34 -15.45 -5.07 11.76
C PHE A 34 -15.80 -6.53 12.11
N GLU A 35 -14.85 -7.29 12.66
CA GLU A 35 -15.05 -8.66 13.12
C GLU A 35 -15.72 -8.77 14.50
N SER A 36 -16.01 -7.64 15.15
CA SER A 36 -16.73 -7.62 16.42
C SER A 36 -18.15 -8.16 16.30
N GLU A 37 -18.62 -8.85 17.34
CA GLU A 37 -20.02 -9.29 17.46
C GLU A 37 -20.99 -8.12 17.64
N SER A 38 -20.53 -6.99 18.18
CA SER A 38 -21.36 -5.80 18.37
C SER A 38 -21.56 -5.06 17.05
N ASP A 39 -22.81 -4.84 16.67
CA ASP A 39 -23.17 -4.07 15.46
C ASP A 39 -22.56 -2.67 15.46
N VAL A 40 -22.51 -2.00 16.61
CA VAL A 40 -21.93 -0.66 16.74
C VAL A 40 -20.45 -0.69 16.33
N TYR A 41 -19.66 -1.60 16.90
CA TYR A 41 -18.24 -1.72 16.55
C TYR A 41 -18.05 -2.17 15.11
N LYS A 42 -18.90 -3.07 14.61
CA LYS A 42 -18.89 -3.50 13.21
C LYS A 42 -19.06 -2.34 12.23
N TYR A 43 -20.05 -1.47 12.46
CA TYR A 43 -20.27 -0.28 11.61
C TYR A 43 -19.13 0.75 11.72
N PHE A 44 -18.55 0.94 12.91
CA PHE A 44 -17.35 1.76 13.06
C PHE A 44 -16.14 1.18 12.30
N GLY A 45 -15.94 -0.14 12.38
CA GLY A 45 -14.90 -0.84 11.63
C GLY A 45 -15.08 -0.68 10.12
N ALA A 46 -16.32 -0.83 9.64
CA ALA A 46 -16.67 -0.62 8.24
C ALA A 46 -16.33 0.80 7.75
N LEU A 47 -16.65 1.82 8.55
CA LEU A 47 -16.32 3.22 8.24
C LEU A 47 -14.80 3.42 8.12
N LEU A 48 -14.01 2.87 9.04
CA LEU A 48 -12.55 2.97 9.00
C LEU A 48 -11.96 2.27 7.77
N ILE A 49 -12.45 1.09 7.41
CA ILE A 49 -12.03 0.37 6.19
C ILE A 49 -12.35 1.20 4.95
N ALA A 50 -13.54 1.82 4.88
CA ALA A 50 -13.92 2.69 3.76
C ALA A 50 -13.01 3.92 3.64
N ILE A 51 -12.69 4.57 4.77
CA ILE A 51 -11.76 5.70 4.82
C ILE A 51 -10.37 5.24 4.37
N ASN A 52 -9.90 4.08 4.83
CA ASN A 52 -8.64 3.50 4.39
C ASN A 52 -8.59 3.32 2.86
N SER A 53 -9.61 2.71 2.26
CA SER A 53 -9.66 2.54 0.80
C SER A 53 -9.59 3.89 0.06
N GLY A 54 -10.26 4.93 0.55
CA GLY A 54 -10.13 6.28 0.01
C GLY A 54 -8.71 6.85 0.12
N ILE A 55 -8.02 6.60 1.24
CA ILE A 55 -6.63 7.01 1.45
C ILE A 55 -5.68 6.27 0.49
N VAL A 56 -5.85 4.97 0.31
CA VAL A 56 -5.05 4.15 -0.62
C VAL A 56 -5.13 4.70 -2.04
N LEU A 57 -6.33 5.07 -2.51
CA LEU A 57 -6.51 5.73 -3.81
C LEU A 57 -5.77 7.06 -3.90
N LEU A 58 -5.85 7.87 -2.84
CA LEU A 58 -5.19 9.18 -2.78
C LEU A 58 -3.66 9.04 -2.82
N ILE A 59 -3.10 8.07 -2.10
CA ILE A 59 -1.67 7.71 -2.15
C ILE A 59 -1.28 7.34 -3.59
N GLY A 60 -2.04 6.45 -4.22
CA GLY A 60 -1.83 6.04 -5.61
C GLY A 60 -1.78 7.22 -6.56
N PHE A 61 -2.77 8.11 -6.47
CA PHE A 61 -2.87 9.31 -7.30
C PHE A 61 -1.69 10.27 -7.10
N LEU A 62 -1.29 10.53 -5.85
CA LEU A 62 -0.19 11.45 -5.52
C LEU A 62 1.18 10.91 -5.95
N LEU A 63 1.44 9.63 -5.72
CA LEU A 63 2.69 9.01 -6.16
C LEU A 63 2.76 8.89 -7.68
N ARG A 64 1.64 8.57 -8.35
CA ARG A 64 1.54 8.62 -9.82
C ARG A 64 2.03 9.94 -10.37
N LYS A 65 1.61 11.09 -9.82
CA LYS A 65 2.06 12.43 -10.26
C LYS A 65 3.59 12.61 -10.20
N THR A 66 4.28 11.89 -9.33
CA THR A 66 5.74 11.91 -9.25
C THR A 66 6.35 10.95 -10.27
N ILE A 67 5.82 9.73 -10.37
CA ILE A 67 6.37 8.64 -11.20
C ILE A 67 6.23 8.93 -12.71
N ILE A 68 5.11 9.51 -13.14
CA ILE A 68 4.85 9.82 -14.57
C ILE A 68 5.88 10.79 -15.17
N LYS A 69 6.59 11.56 -14.33
CA LYS A 69 7.68 12.44 -14.76
C LYS A 69 8.89 11.66 -15.30
N PHE A 70 8.99 10.38 -14.95
CA PHE A 70 10.09 9.51 -15.35
C PHE A 70 9.63 8.39 -16.28
N ASN A 71 8.46 7.82 -16.03
CA ASN A 71 7.87 6.79 -16.87
C ASN A 71 6.35 6.79 -16.73
N LEU A 72 5.65 7.09 -17.83
CA LEU A 72 4.19 7.18 -17.86
C LEU A 72 3.52 5.84 -17.55
N LEU A 73 4.02 4.76 -18.16
CA LEU A 73 3.45 3.41 -18.04
C LEU A 73 3.55 2.91 -16.59
N ILE A 74 4.72 3.02 -15.97
CA ILE A 74 4.89 2.57 -14.57
C ILE A 74 4.05 3.42 -13.62
N GLY A 75 3.92 4.73 -13.85
CA GLY A 75 3.04 5.58 -13.04
C GLY A 75 1.56 5.20 -13.13
N ASN A 76 1.09 4.80 -14.32
CA ASN A 76 -0.28 4.34 -14.52
C ASN A 76 -0.51 2.94 -13.93
N ILE A 77 0.44 2.00 -14.09
CA ILE A 77 0.38 0.66 -13.48
C ILE A 77 0.33 0.77 -11.96
N TYR A 78 1.17 1.60 -11.36
CA TYR A 78 1.15 1.83 -9.92
C TYR A 78 -0.21 2.35 -9.44
N PHE A 79 -0.79 3.30 -10.17
CA PHE A 79 -2.13 3.79 -9.80
C PHE A 79 -3.23 2.74 -9.97
N LEU A 80 -3.18 1.95 -11.05
CA LEU A 80 -4.14 0.88 -11.30
C LEU A 80 -4.10 -0.18 -10.19
N THR A 81 -2.90 -0.57 -9.75
CA THR A 81 -2.74 -1.52 -8.64
C THR A 81 -3.27 -0.96 -7.32
N ARG A 82 -3.06 0.34 -7.02
CA ARG A 82 -3.69 1.00 -5.88
C ARG A 82 -5.22 1.10 -5.99
N LEU A 83 -5.76 1.21 -7.20
CA LEU A 83 -7.21 1.14 -7.43
C LEU A 83 -7.76 -0.25 -7.12
N ILE A 84 -7.10 -1.29 -7.61
CA ILE A 84 -7.48 -2.68 -7.32
C ILE A 84 -7.39 -2.96 -5.82
N GLU A 85 -6.30 -2.53 -5.17
CA GLU A 85 -6.12 -2.65 -3.72
C GLU A 85 -7.28 -2.01 -2.94
N ALA A 86 -7.59 -0.74 -3.23
CA ALA A 86 -8.66 -0.03 -2.52
C ALA A 86 -10.02 -0.72 -2.68
N LEU A 87 -10.36 -1.16 -3.90
CA LEU A 87 -11.60 -1.89 -4.18
C LEU A 87 -11.63 -3.24 -3.46
N ALA A 88 -10.53 -4.00 -3.53
CA ALA A 88 -10.42 -5.31 -2.90
C ALA A 88 -10.51 -5.20 -1.37
N LEU A 89 -9.85 -4.23 -0.73
CA LEU A 89 -9.99 -4.00 0.72
C LEU A 89 -11.42 -3.59 1.11
N SER A 90 -12.11 -2.81 0.28
CA SER A 90 -13.50 -2.41 0.54
C SER A 90 -14.53 -3.52 0.27
N SER A 91 -14.16 -4.61 -0.42
CA SER A 91 -15.09 -5.68 -0.75
C SER A 91 -15.71 -6.36 0.48
N ILE A 92 -14.99 -6.34 1.61
CA ILE A 92 -15.49 -6.86 2.89
C ILE A 92 -16.76 -6.15 3.37
N LEU A 93 -16.96 -4.88 2.97
CA LEU A 93 -18.14 -4.09 3.34
C LEU A 93 -19.43 -4.67 2.75
N LEU A 94 -19.33 -5.50 1.71
CA LEU A 94 -20.50 -6.20 1.14
C LEU A 94 -21.16 -7.14 2.16
N ASN A 95 -20.42 -7.63 3.16
CA ASN A 95 -20.95 -8.43 4.26
C ASN A 95 -21.87 -7.66 5.22
N LEU A 96 -21.98 -6.32 5.08
CA LEU A 96 -23.01 -5.55 5.77
C LEU A 96 -24.41 -5.79 5.18
N ILE A 97 -24.49 -6.30 3.95
CA ILE A 97 -25.74 -6.67 3.31
C ILE A 97 -26.05 -8.12 3.75
N PRO A 98 -27.12 -8.38 4.53
CA PRO A 98 -27.35 -9.69 5.16
C PRO A 98 -27.47 -10.87 4.19
N VAL A 99 -27.79 -10.60 2.92
CA VAL A 99 -27.98 -11.61 1.86
C VAL A 99 -26.64 -12.01 1.22
N LEU A 100 -25.61 -11.17 1.34
CA LEU A 100 -24.31 -11.41 0.74
C LEU A 100 -23.37 -12.05 1.76
N ASN A 101 -22.60 -13.05 1.33
CA ASN A 101 -21.56 -13.68 2.12
C ASN A 101 -20.26 -13.72 1.30
N PHE A 102 -19.47 -12.67 1.42
CA PHE A 102 -18.17 -12.54 0.78
C PHE A 102 -17.07 -13.06 1.71
N PRO A 103 -16.12 -13.87 1.20
CA PRO A 103 -15.00 -14.34 2.03
C PRO A 103 -14.22 -13.15 2.60
N LEU A 104 -14.06 -13.14 3.93
CA LEU A 104 -13.47 -12.02 4.68
C LEU A 104 -12.04 -11.69 4.24
N ASP A 105 -11.25 -12.71 3.89
CA ASP A 105 -9.82 -12.55 3.57
C ASP A 105 -9.52 -12.48 2.07
N LEU A 106 -10.48 -12.81 1.19
CA LEU A 106 -10.26 -12.78 -0.26
C LEU A 106 -9.94 -11.37 -0.77
N GLY A 107 -10.66 -10.36 -0.24
CA GLY A 107 -10.37 -8.97 -0.55
C GLY A 107 -8.97 -8.54 -0.11
N TYR A 108 -8.55 -8.96 1.09
CA TYR A 108 -7.21 -8.69 1.61
C TYR A 108 -6.11 -9.37 0.78
N PHE A 109 -6.32 -10.64 0.43
CA PHE A 109 -5.42 -11.42 -0.42
C PHE A 109 -5.16 -10.71 -1.76
N ILE A 110 -6.23 -10.36 -2.47
CA ILE A 110 -6.14 -9.69 -3.77
C ILE A 110 -5.46 -8.33 -3.61
N ALA A 111 -5.84 -7.56 -2.58
CA ALA A 111 -5.26 -6.25 -2.33
C ALA A 111 -3.74 -6.31 -2.15
N MET A 112 -3.27 -7.22 -1.29
CA MET A 112 -1.86 -7.36 -1.00
C MET A 112 -1.06 -7.89 -2.19
N LEU A 113 -1.59 -8.85 -2.95
CA LEU A 113 -0.93 -9.35 -4.15
C LEU A 113 -0.68 -8.23 -5.19
N PHE A 114 -1.72 -7.46 -5.50
CA PHE A 114 -1.63 -6.37 -6.47
C PHE A 114 -0.78 -5.21 -5.96
N LEU A 115 -0.85 -4.89 -4.66
CA LEU A 115 0.03 -3.93 -4.01
C LEU A 115 1.50 -4.30 -4.21
N GLY A 116 1.85 -5.57 -3.97
CA GLY A 116 3.21 -6.08 -4.17
C GLY A 116 3.67 -5.92 -5.60
N ILE A 117 2.91 -6.46 -6.56
CA ILE A 117 3.26 -6.43 -7.99
C ILE A 117 3.42 -4.99 -8.50
N GLY A 118 2.50 -4.09 -8.14
CA GLY A 118 2.51 -2.70 -8.58
C GLY A 118 3.66 -1.87 -8.00
N SER A 119 4.09 -2.20 -6.78
CA SER A 119 5.08 -1.41 -6.06
C SER A 119 6.53 -1.74 -6.42
N ILE A 120 6.80 -2.93 -6.97
CA ILE A 120 8.14 -3.33 -7.48
C ILE A 120 8.67 -2.34 -8.53
N PRO A 121 7.98 -2.10 -9.67
CA PRO A 121 8.48 -1.17 -10.68
C PRO A 121 8.52 0.29 -10.19
N MET A 122 7.63 0.65 -9.26
CA MET A 122 7.65 1.97 -8.60
C MET A 122 8.93 2.16 -7.77
N CYS A 123 9.30 1.18 -6.95
CA CYS A 123 10.53 1.21 -6.17
C CYS A 123 11.77 1.20 -7.06
N TYR A 124 11.73 0.47 -8.18
CA TYR A 124 12.80 0.48 -9.17
C TYR A 124 13.03 1.87 -9.80
N ILE A 125 11.96 2.62 -10.12
CA ILE A 125 12.10 4.02 -10.55
C ILE A 125 12.72 4.86 -9.44
N CYS A 126 12.27 4.70 -8.20
CA CYS A 126 12.81 5.44 -7.07
C CYS A 126 14.31 5.19 -6.87
N TYR A 127 14.76 3.94 -7.09
CA TYR A 127 16.16 3.55 -7.08
C TYR A 127 16.93 4.20 -8.23
N LYS A 128 16.47 4.01 -9.47
CA LYS A 128 17.17 4.48 -10.68
C LYS A 128 17.29 6.00 -10.73
N GLN A 129 16.27 6.71 -10.27
CA GLN A 129 16.18 8.18 -10.32
C GLN A 129 16.65 8.86 -9.02
N ASN A 130 17.14 8.09 -8.04
CA ASN A 130 17.57 8.58 -6.72
C ASN A 130 16.50 9.44 -6.02
N LEU A 131 15.22 9.07 -6.15
CA LEU A 131 14.11 9.72 -5.44
C LEU A 131 14.16 9.41 -3.94
N LEU A 132 14.72 8.24 -3.62
CA LEU A 132 14.94 7.69 -2.29
C LEU A 132 16.43 7.36 -2.10
N PRO A 133 16.91 7.27 -0.84
CA PRO A 133 18.19 6.64 -0.55
C PRO A 133 18.20 5.24 -1.14
N LYS A 134 19.31 4.87 -1.79
CA LYS A 134 19.43 3.61 -2.54
C LYS A 134 19.06 2.38 -1.70
N TRP A 135 19.46 2.37 -0.43
CA TRP A 135 19.14 1.27 0.49
C TRP A 135 17.63 1.14 0.75
N ILE A 136 16.91 2.26 0.93
CA ILE A 136 15.44 2.26 1.08
C ILE A 136 14.81 1.75 -0.21
N ALA A 137 15.21 2.29 -1.36
CA ALA A 137 14.61 1.87 -2.63
C ALA A 137 14.85 0.38 -2.92
N TRP A 138 16.06 -0.13 -2.64
CA TRP A 138 16.40 -1.53 -2.83
C TRP A 138 15.64 -2.45 -1.87
N TRP A 139 15.51 -2.06 -0.60
CA TRP A 139 14.66 -2.78 0.35
C TRP A 139 13.21 -2.84 -0.13
N GLY A 140 12.66 -1.76 -0.68
CA GLY A 140 11.30 -1.76 -1.25
C GLY A 140 11.14 -2.79 -2.37
N ILE A 141 12.09 -2.85 -3.30
CA ILE A 141 12.09 -3.83 -4.40
C ILE A 141 12.08 -5.26 -3.83
N VAL A 142 12.96 -5.56 -2.88
CA VAL A 142 13.06 -6.90 -2.27
C VAL A 142 11.81 -7.23 -1.46
N GLY A 143 11.35 -6.30 -0.62
CA GLY A 143 10.18 -6.48 0.24
C GLY A 143 8.92 -6.76 -0.55
N TYR A 144 8.60 -5.94 -1.56
CA TYR A 144 7.40 -6.16 -2.37
C TYR A 144 7.50 -7.41 -3.26
N THR A 145 8.71 -7.80 -3.70
CA THR A 145 8.91 -9.07 -4.41
C THR A 145 8.61 -10.26 -3.49
N LEU A 146 9.16 -10.26 -2.27
CA LEU A 146 8.92 -11.30 -1.28
C LEU A 146 7.45 -11.36 -0.87
N MET A 147 6.82 -10.21 -0.65
CA MET A 147 5.40 -10.13 -0.34
C MET A 147 4.54 -10.70 -1.48
N ALA A 148 4.73 -10.27 -2.72
CA ALA A 148 3.99 -10.80 -3.87
C ALA A 148 4.20 -12.32 -4.01
N PHE A 149 5.43 -12.79 -3.83
CA PHE A 149 5.74 -14.22 -3.81
C PHE A 149 4.99 -14.95 -2.68
N GLY A 150 4.97 -14.40 -1.46
CA GLY A 150 4.24 -14.98 -0.33
C GLY A 150 2.75 -15.18 -0.60
N PHE A 151 2.08 -14.19 -1.19
CA PHE A 151 0.67 -14.30 -1.61
C PHE A 151 0.48 -15.27 -2.79
N ILE A 152 1.43 -15.39 -3.71
CA ILE A 152 1.38 -16.45 -4.73
C ILE A 152 1.50 -17.84 -4.09
N MET A 153 2.33 -18.00 -3.06
CA MET A 153 2.53 -19.29 -2.38
C MET A 153 1.31 -19.77 -1.59
N GLU A 154 0.47 -18.85 -1.10
CA GLU A 154 -0.82 -19.22 -0.50
C GLU A 154 -1.74 -19.97 -1.49
N LEU A 155 -1.67 -19.68 -2.80
CA LEU A 155 -2.43 -20.42 -3.82
C LEU A 155 -2.02 -21.90 -3.88
N PHE A 156 -0.84 -22.23 -3.38
CA PHE A 156 -0.33 -23.59 -3.25
C PHE A 156 -0.48 -24.13 -1.82
N ALA A 157 -1.39 -23.56 -1.03
CA ALA A 157 -1.65 -23.91 0.37
C ALA A 157 -0.43 -23.77 1.30
N LYS A 158 0.48 -22.82 1.01
CA LYS A 158 1.60 -22.46 1.89
C LYS A 158 1.39 -21.09 2.51
N GLU A 159 1.22 -21.05 3.83
CA GLU A 159 0.94 -19.85 4.63
C GLU A 159 2.20 -18.98 4.86
N TRP A 160 2.87 -18.58 3.78
CA TRP A 160 4.13 -17.80 3.85
C TRP A 160 3.91 -16.29 3.83
N SER A 161 2.74 -15.86 3.38
CA SER A 161 2.40 -14.45 3.18
C SER A 161 2.60 -13.60 4.42
N MET A 162 2.18 -14.03 5.59
CA MET A 162 2.23 -13.23 6.81
C MET A 162 3.67 -12.84 7.18
N TYR A 163 4.60 -13.78 7.04
CA TYR A 163 6.03 -13.56 7.29
C TYR A 163 6.63 -12.59 6.27
N LEU A 164 6.32 -12.80 4.98
CA LEU A 164 6.91 -12.02 3.89
C LEU A 164 6.28 -10.63 3.73
N LEU A 165 4.99 -10.48 4.05
CA LEU A 165 4.25 -9.22 4.14
C LEU A 165 4.94 -8.27 5.14
N THR A 166 5.36 -8.79 6.29
CA THR A 166 5.98 -7.98 7.36
C THR A 166 7.19 -7.19 6.84
N ILE A 167 7.98 -7.78 5.93
CA ILE A 167 9.15 -7.13 5.34
C ILE A 167 8.75 -5.90 4.49
N ALA A 168 7.69 -6.01 3.69
CA ALA A 168 7.17 -4.91 2.90
C ALA A 168 6.42 -3.88 3.76
N GLY A 169 5.65 -4.33 4.75
CA GLY A 169 4.93 -3.45 5.68
C GLY A 169 5.87 -2.55 6.47
N LEU A 170 6.97 -3.10 6.99
CA LEU A 170 8.02 -2.32 7.66
C LEU A 170 8.67 -1.29 6.71
N TRP A 171 8.85 -1.66 5.45
CA TRP A 171 9.36 -0.72 4.45
C TRP A 171 8.40 0.45 4.23
N GLU A 172 7.09 0.21 4.14
CA GLU A 172 6.11 1.29 3.95
C GLU A 172 6.08 2.26 5.14
N LEU A 173 6.20 1.75 6.38
CA LEU A 173 6.32 2.58 7.57
C LEU A 173 7.56 3.47 7.53
N ILE A 174 8.71 2.91 7.17
CA ILE A 174 9.97 3.68 7.09
C ILE A 174 9.95 4.67 5.93
N PHE A 175 9.39 4.28 4.79
CA PHE A 175 9.16 5.17 3.66
C PHE A 175 8.27 6.36 4.06
N ALA A 176 7.18 6.10 4.80
CA ALA A 176 6.27 7.12 5.31
C ALA A 176 6.97 8.09 6.26
N ILE A 177 7.69 7.58 7.26
CA ILE A 177 8.46 8.38 8.22
C ILE A 177 9.53 9.21 7.50
N TRP A 178 10.23 8.61 6.55
CA TRP A 178 11.24 9.29 5.76
C TRP A 178 10.65 10.44 4.94
N LEU A 179 9.48 10.25 4.31
CA LEU A 179 8.78 11.31 3.57
C LEU A 179 8.36 12.49 4.46
N ILE A 180 8.04 12.23 5.73
CA ILE A 180 7.66 13.24 6.72
C ILE A 180 8.89 14.05 7.17
N ILE A 181 9.99 13.36 7.50
CA ILE A 181 11.20 13.97 8.08
C ILE A 181 12.04 14.69 7.01
N ARG A 182 12.01 14.21 5.76
CA ARG A 182 12.81 14.78 4.67
C ARG A 182 12.57 16.29 4.55
N LYS A 183 13.67 17.06 4.64
CA LYS A 183 13.68 18.50 4.37
C LYS A 183 13.59 18.74 2.85
N LYS A 184 12.87 19.81 2.46
CA LYS A 184 12.68 20.22 1.06
C LYS A 184 14.01 20.47 0.36
#